data_AF-A0A2T2PC87-F1
#
_entry.id   AF-A0A2T2PC87-F1
#
_cell.length_a   1.000
_cell.length_b   1.000
_cell.length_c   1.000
_cell.angle_alpha   90.00
_cell.angle_beta   90.00
_cell.angle_gamma   90.00
#
_symmetry.space_group_name_H-M   'P 1'
#
loop_
_entity.id
_entity.type
_entity.pdbx_description
1 polymer ?
#
loop_
_entity_poly.entity_id
_entity_poly.type
_entity_poly.pdbx_seq_one_letter_code
_entity_poly.pdbx_strand_id
1 'polypeptide(L)'
;MNESPQDGSSHINQNSINPTKMPSDQGKDQDLRLQCSHCAMVFDKEYLLRKHIHRRHTPRYSCSMCNQKPFGLRADLNRHISSRHPDTSSKTLHQCPACGKSFPRKDNLLRHVNKLHK
;
A
#
# COMPACT_ATOMS: atom_id res chain seq x y z
N MET A 1 -43.32 -27.15 -10.75
CA MET A 1 -42.58 -26.10 -11.47
C MET A 1 -42.03 -25.20 -10.38
N ASN A 2 -40.82 -25.34 -9.84
CA ASN A 2 -39.47 -25.44 -10.39
C ASN A 2 -38.56 -25.92 -9.21
N GLU A 3 -37.72 -26.95 -9.27
CA GLU A 3 -36.32 -27.01 -9.79
C GLU A 3 -35.61 -25.65 -9.80
N SER A 4 -34.44 -25.36 -9.25
CA SER A 4 -33.36 -26.08 -8.58
C SER A 4 -32.41 -25.00 -7.97
N PRO A 5 -31.42 -25.38 -7.15
CA PRO A 5 -30.60 -24.48 -6.31
C PRO A 5 -29.24 -24.16 -6.95
N GLN A 6 -28.66 -22.95 -6.77
CA GLN A 6 -27.20 -22.68 -6.83
C GLN A 6 -26.85 -21.34 -6.14
N ASP A 7 -25.93 -21.35 -5.18
CA ASP A 7 -24.80 -20.41 -5.24
C ASP A 7 -23.59 -21.04 -4.52
N GLY A 8 -22.57 -21.32 -5.32
CA GLY A 8 -21.36 -21.98 -4.89
C GLY A 8 -20.47 -21.02 -4.11
N SER A 9 -20.34 -21.26 -2.81
CA SER A 9 -19.27 -20.67 -2.00
C SER A 9 -17.93 -21.23 -2.45
N SER A 10 -17.31 -20.52 -3.40
CA SER A 10 -15.95 -20.77 -3.88
C SER A 10 -14.96 -20.54 -2.75
N HIS A 11 -14.40 -21.64 -2.25
CA HIS A 11 -13.25 -21.61 -1.34
C HIS A 11 -12.07 -21.01 -2.10
N ILE A 12 -11.63 -19.81 -1.71
CA ILE A 12 -10.47 -19.17 -2.31
C ILE A 12 -9.21 -19.87 -1.76
N ASN A 13 -8.55 -20.53 -2.71
CA ASN A 13 -7.25 -21.19 -2.65
C ASN A 13 -6.22 -20.46 -1.77
N GLN A 14 -5.79 -21.12 -0.69
CA GLN A 14 -4.67 -20.70 0.15
C GLN A 14 -3.36 -20.92 -0.62
N ASN A 15 -2.93 -19.90 -1.37
CA ASN A 15 -1.66 -19.95 -2.09
C ASN A 15 -0.49 -19.91 -1.09
N SER A 16 0.02 -21.09 -0.75
CA SER A 16 1.13 -21.30 0.16
C SER A 16 2.45 -20.92 -0.52
N ILE A 17 2.91 -19.69 -0.31
CA ILE A 17 4.23 -19.24 -0.78
C ILE A 17 5.25 -19.56 0.31
N ASN A 18 6.03 -20.62 0.11
CA ASN A 18 7.14 -20.99 0.98
C ASN A 18 8.37 -20.10 0.68
N PRO A 19 8.93 -19.39 1.68
CA PRO A 19 10.17 -18.64 1.52
C PRO A 19 11.37 -19.59 1.34
N THR A 20 12.16 -19.38 0.30
CA THR A 20 13.40 -20.12 0.05
C THR A 20 14.46 -19.71 1.08
N LYS A 21 14.73 -20.61 2.03
CA LYS A 21 15.79 -20.47 3.05
C LYS A 21 17.11 -20.98 2.49
N MET A 22 18.16 -20.16 2.50
CA MET A 22 19.52 -20.58 2.18
C MET A 22 20.21 -21.12 3.45
N PRO A 23 20.95 -22.24 3.41
CA PRO A 23 21.67 -22.75 4.58
C PRO A 23 23.05 -22.08 4.70
N SER A 24 23.48 -21.78 5.93
CA SER A 24 24.87 -21.48 6.26
C SER A 24 25.21 -21.99 7.66
N ASP A 25 26.38 -22.61 7.74
CA ASP A 25 26.93 -23.42 8.82
C ASP A 25 27.47 -22.53 9.98
N GLN A 26 27.15 -22.90 11.22
CA GLN A 26 27.76 -22.50 12.51
C GLN A 26 27.65 -21.04 13.00
N GLY A 27 26.97 -20.87 14.16
CA GLY A 27 27.32 -19.88 15.20
C GLY A 27 26.58 -18.53 15.25
N LYS A 28 25.71 -18.38 16.27
CA LYS A 28 25.25 -17.15 16.99
C LYS A 28 24.62 -15.98 16.19
N ASP A 29 23.40 -15.58 16.61
CA ASP A 29 22.57 -14.46 16.11
C ASP A 29 22.43 -14.38 14.57
N GLN A 30 21.47 -15.14 14.04
CA GLN A 30 21.24 -15.27 12.60
C GLN A 30 20.81 -13.95 11.95
N ASP A 31 21.73 -13.32 11.23
CA ASP A 31 21.45 -12.40 10.11
C ASP A 31 20.82 -13.22 8.96
N LEU A 32 19.60 -13.71 9.17
CA LEU A 32 18.84 -14.42 8.14
C LEU A 32 18.35 -13.38 7.13
N ARG A 33 19.15 -13.17 6.09
CA ARG A 33 18.82 -12.27 4.99
C ARG A 33 17.79 -12.92 4.08
N LEU A 34 16.55 -12.43 4.15
CA LEU A 34 15.40 -12.90 3.40
C LEU A 34 15.17 -11.99 2.19
N GLN A 35 15.41 -12.53 0.99
CA GLN A 35 15.22 -11.81 -0.26
C GLN A 35 13.78 -11.94 -0.78
N CYS A 36 13.24 -10.85 -1.35
CA CYS A 36 11.97 -10.89 -2.05
C CYS A 36 12.07 -11.66 -3.37
N SER A 37 11.11 -12.54 -3.63
CA SER A 37 11.02 -13.28 -4.89
C SER A 37 10.59 -12.43 -6.10
N HIS A 38 10.09 -11.22 -5.86
CA HIS A 38 9.57 -10.33 -6.91
C HIS A 38 10.44 -9.09 -7.15
N CYS A 39 11.44 -8.83 -6.31
CA CYS A 39 12.38 -7.71 -6.46
C CYS A 39 13.67 -7.94 -5.68
N ALA A 40 14.68 -7.07 -5.86
CA ALA A 40 15.98 -7.21 -5.22
C ALA A 40 16.02 -6.78 -3.73
N MET A 41 14.88 -6.54 -3.08
CA MET A 41 14.84 -6.10 -1.68
C MET A 41 15.13 -7.27 -0.73
N VAL A 42 15.96 -7.00 0.28
CA VAL A 42 16.36 -7.96 1.31
C VAL A 42 15.93 -7.45 2.69
N PHE A 43 15.48 -8.37 3.54
CA PHE A 43 14.98 -8.09 4.88
C PHE A 43 15.65 -9.03 5.89
N ASP A 44 15.85 -8.54 7.11
CA ASP A 44 16.38 -9.28 8.25
C ASP A 44 15.30 -10.10 8.98
N LYS A 45 14.02 -9.82 8.71
CA LYS A 45 12.88 -10.48 9.38
C LYS A 45 11.79 -10.89 8.41
N GLU A 46 11.25 -12.09 8.63
CA GLU A 46 10.23 -12.69 7.76
C GLU A 46 8.95 -11.84 7.68
N TYR A 47 8.49 -11.32 8.82
CA TYR A 47 7.28 -10.49 8.83
C TYR A 47 7.47 -9.19 8.03
N LEU A 48 8.70 -8.66 7.93
CA LEU A 48 9.01 -7.49 7.12
C LEU A 48 8.97 -7.83 5.63
N LEU A 49 9.56 -8.96 5.23
CA LEU A 49 9.46 -9.47 3.86
C LEU A 49 8.01 -9.71 3.46
N ARG A 50 7.23 -10.42 4.29
CA ARG A 50 5.81 -10.69 4.02
C ARG A 50 5.00 -9.41 3.89
N LYS A 51 5.24 -8.44 4.79
CA LYS A 51 4.61 -7.11 4.72
C LYS A 51 5.03 -6.35 3.46
N HIS A 52 6.27 -6.48 3.02
CA HIS A 52 6.74 -5.89 1.78
C HIS A 52 6.03 -6.49 0.56
N ILE A 53 6.01 -7.82 0.44
CA ILE A 53 5.29 -8.53 -0.63
C ILE A 53 3.83 -8.10 -0.67
N HIS A 54 3.16 -8.11 0.49
CA HIS A 54 1.76 -7.72 0.60
C HIS A 54 1.48 -6.31 0.07
N ARG A 55 2.41 -5.39 0.30
CA ARG A 55 2.26 -3.96 -0.03
C ARG A 55 2.75 -3.60 -1.42
N ARG A 56 3.70 -4.33 -2.00
CA ARG A 56 4.36 -3.93 -3.25
C ARG A 56 4.07 -4.87 -4.40
N HIS A 57 3.78 -6.13 -4.11
CA HIS A 57 3.62 -7.17 -5.12
C HIS A 57 2.20 -7.77 -5.15
N THR A 58 1.40 -7.58 -4.10
CA THR A 58 -0.03 -7.96 -4.09
C THR A 58 -0.95 -6.77 -3.74
N PRO A 59 -0.96 -5.70 -4.56
CA PRO A 59 -1.83 -4.55 -4.29
C PRO A 59 -3.31 -4.94 -4.44
N ARG A 60 -4.15 -4.49 -3.49
CA ARG A 60 -5.55 -4.93 -3.38
C ARG A 60 -6.57 -3.81 -3.26
N TYR A 61 -6.13 -2.57 -3.11
CA TYR A 61 -7.01 -1.43 -2.88
C TYR A 61 -7.20 -0.66 -4.19
N SER A 62 -8.33 -0.85 -4.87
CA SER A 62 -8.62 -0.19 -6.14
C SER A 62 -9.47 1.07 -5.95
N CYS A 63 -9.31 2.04 -6.85
CA CYS A 63 -10.22 3.19 -6.93
C CYS A 63 -11.45 2.80 -7.74
N SER A 64 -12.66 3.05 -7.24
CA SER A 64 -13.90 2.83 -7.99
C SER A 64 -14.24 3.97 -8.95
N MET A 65 -13.56 5.11 -8.84
CA MET A 65 -13.82 6.31 -9.64
C MET A 65 -12.91 6.41 -10.87
N CYS A 66 -11.86 5.58 -10.96
CA CYS A 66 -10.98 5.54 -12.13
C CYS A 66 -10.23 4.21 -12.25
N ASN A 67 -9.69 3.94 -13.43
CA ASN A 67 -8.96 2.71 -13.76
C ASN A 67 -7.46 2.78 -13.42
N GLN A 68 -7.10 3.45 -12.32
CA GLN A 68 -5.70 3.46 -11.85
C GLN A 68 -5.31 2.10 -11.27
N LYS A 69 -4.02 1.76 -11.34
CA LYS A 69 -3.49 0.51 -10.79
C LYS A 69 -3.84 0.39 -9.30
N PRO A 70 -4.14 -0.82 -8.79
CA PRO A 70 -4.45 -1.01 -7.38
C PRO A 70 -3.30 -0.56 -6.48
N PHE A 71 -3.65 -0.05 -5.31
CA PHE A 71 -2.72 0.38 -4.29
C PHE A 71 -2.42 -0.74 -3.28
N GLY A 72 -1.20 -0.78 -2.77
CA GLY A 72 -0.79 -1.71 -1.72
C GLY A 72 -1.30 -1.37 -0.32
N LEU A 73 -1.64 -0.11 -0.09
CA LEU A 73 -2.12 0.39 1.19
C LEU A 73 -3.40 1.21 1.03
N ARG A 74 -4.30 1.06 1.99
CA ARG A 74 -5.52 1.88 2.08
C ARG A 74 -5.21 3.38 2.20
N ALA A 75 -4.13 3.72 2.90
CA ALA A 75 -3.67 5.11 3.01
C ALA A 75 -3.26 5.71 1.65
N ASP A 76 -2.65 4.90 0.76
CA ASP A 76 -2.27 5.34 -0.57
C ASP A 76 -3.49 5.55 -1.47
N LEU A 77 -4.50 4.65 -1.39
CA LEU A 77 -5.78 4.84 -2.06
C LEU A 77 -6.50 6.10 -1.56
N ASN A 78 -6.60 6.31 -0.24
CA ASN A 78 -7.23 7.51 0.32
C ASN A 78 -6.51 8.79 -0.12
N ARG A 79 -5.18 8.77 -0.19
CA ARG A 79 -4.39 9.89 -0.72
C ARG A 79 -4.71 10.14 -2.19
N HIS A 80 -4.78 9.08 -2.99
CA HIS A 80 -5.17 9.17 -4.39
C HIS A 80 -6.57 9.81 -4.53
N ILE A 81 -7.57 9.32 -3.80
CA ILE A 81 -8.93 9.89 -3.80
C ILE A 81 -8.89 11.38 -3.42
N SER A 82 -8.24 11.75 -2.32
CA SER A 82 -8.17 13.15 -1.87
C SER A 82 -7.48 14.11 -2.84
N SER A 83 -6.65 13.61 -3.76
CA SER A 83 -5.87 14.44 -4.68
C SER A 83 -6.37 14.41 -6.12
N ARG A 84 -7.01 13.32 -6.54
CA ARG A 84 -7.51 13.12 -7.91
C ARG A 84 -9.04 13.17 -8.01
N HIS A 85 -9.73 12.96 -6.89
CA HIS A 85 -11.19 13.00 -6.76
C HIS A 85 -11.58 13.91 -5.57
N PRO A 86 -11.16 15.20 -5.57
CA PRO A 86 -11.35 16.10 -4.44
C PRO A 86 -12.84 16.31 -4.11
N ASP A 87 -13.72 16.32 -5.13
CA ASP A 87 -15.16 16.53 -4.94
C ASP A 87 -15.83 15.38 -4.18
N THR A 88 -15.24 14.18 -4.22
CA THR A 88 -15.71 13.00 -3.48
C THR A 88 -15.01 12.85 -2.12
N SER A 89 -13.95 13.61 -1.87
CA SER A 89 -13.18 13.51 -0.63
C SER A 89 -13.73 14.47 0.41
N SER A 90 -14.31 13.94 1.49
CA SER A 90 -14.73 14.72 2.67
C SER A 90 -13.54 15.29 3.48
N LYS A 91 -12.33 15.32 2.90
CA LYS A 91 -11.12 15.68 3.63
C LYS A 91 -10.88 17.18 3.61
N THR A 92 -10.77 17.78 4.80
CA THR A 92 -10.39 19.18 4.97
C THR A 92 -9.02 19.46 4.34
N LEU A 93 -8.94 20.52 3.53
CA LEU A 93 -7.69 20.99 2.95
C LEU A 93 -6.83 21.68 4.02
N HIS A 94 -5.52 21.64 3.84
CA HIS A 94 -4.56 22.34 4.69
C HIS A 94 -4.30 23.73 4.14
N GLN A 95 -4.72 24.76 4.87
CA GLN A 95 -4.56 26.15 4.46
C GLN A 95 -3.19 26.71 4.89
N CYS A 96 -2.58 27.49 4.01
CA CYS A 96 -1.40 28.28 4.33
C CYS A 96 -1.78 29.48 5.21
N PRO A 97 -1.16 29.65 6.39
CA PRO A 97 -1.49 30.77 7.27
C PRO A 97 -1.01 32.12 6.71
N ALA A 98 0.00 32.13 5.82
CA ALA A 98 0.57 33.37 5.29
C ALA A 98 -0.21 33.93 4.08
N CYS A 99 -0.76 33.06 3.22
CA CYS A 99 -1.41 33.48 1.98
C CYS A 99 -2.80 32.88 1.73
N GLY A 100 -3.32 32.09 2.67
CA GLY A 100 -4.66 31.50 2.58
C GLY A 100 -4.83 30.39 1.54
N LYS A 101 -3.78 30.01 0.80
CA LYS A 101 -3.84 28.94 -0.21
C LYS A 101 -4.06 27.57 0.43
N SER A 102 -4.98 26.79 -0.12
CA SER A 102 -5.36 25.47 0.39
C SER A 102 -4.69 24.32 -0.37
N PHE A 103 -4.22 23.31 0.35
CA PHE A 103 -3.51 22.16 -0.19
C PHE A 103 -4.14 20.85 0.30
N PRO A 104 -4.29 19.82 -0.56
CA PRO A 104 -4.89 18.54 -0.15
C PRO A 104 -3.99 17.71 0.79
N ARG A 105 -2.72 18.11 0.96
CA ARG A 105 -1.74 17.40 1.78
C ARG A 105 -0.85 18.36 2.57
N LYS A 106 -0.54 17.98 3.81
CA LYS A 106 0.36 18.76 4.69
C LYS A 106 1.76 18.93 4.13
N ASP A 107 2.34 17.90 3.52
CA ASP A 107 3.68 17.99 2.91
C ASP A 107 3.73 18.96 1.72
N ASN A 108 2.64 19.05 0.95
CA ASN A 108 2.53 20.05 -0.12
C ASN A 108 2.50 21.48 0.46
N LEU A 109 1.72 21.69 1.53
CA LEU A 109 1.68 22.97 2.25
C LEU A 109 3.07 23.33 2.80
N LEU A 110 3.75 22.41 3.49
CA LEU A 110 5.07 22.66 4.06
C LEU A 110 6.09 23.03 2.99
N ARG A 111 6.09 22.33 1.85
CA ARG A 111 6.95 22.68 0.72
C ARG A 111 6.61 24.06 0.15
N HIS A 112 5.32 24.40 0.06
CA HIS A 112 4.88 25.71 -0.39
C HIS A 112 5.37 26.83 0.54
N VAL A 113 5.14 26.69 1.85
CA VAL A 113 5.60 27.64 2.86
C VAL A 113 7.12 27.78 2.81
N ASN A 114 7.84 26.66 2.77
CA ASN A 114 9.31 26.67 2.74
C ASN A 114 9.89 27.33 1.49
N LYS A 115 9.15 27.38 0.38
CA LYS A 115 9.62 27.95 -0.89
C LYS A 115 9.20 29.41 -1.09
N LEU A 116 8.06 29.82 -0.55
CA LEU A 116 7.45 31.13 -0.86
C LEU A 116 7.29 32.05 0.36
N HIS A 117 7.42 31.53 1.58
CA HIS A 117 7.12 32.25 2.82
C HIS A 117 8.17 31.98 3.92
N LYS A 118 9.39 31.63 3.52
CA LYS A 118 10.49 31.31 4.41
C LYS A 118 11.61 32.31 4.25
#